data_AF-A0A9X2EBK0-F1
#
_entry.id   AF-A0A9X2EBK0-F1
#
_cell.length_a   1.000
_cell.length_b   1.000
_cell.length_c   1.000
_cell.angle_alpha   90.00
_cell.angle_beta   90.00
_cell.angle_gamma   90.00
#
_symmetry.space_group_name_H-M   'P 1'
#
loop_
_entity.id
_entity.type
_entity.pdbx_description
1 polymer ?
#
loop_
_entity_poly.entity_id
_entity_poly.type
_entity_poly.pdbx_seq_one_letter_code
_entity_poly.pdbx_strand_id
1 'polypeptide(L)'
;MSVHWSEIDPADATNITLPHPDIEGPIDQNGEPCPWPWEPQQLVGAPFGQYHCPYCGSMVLAGLPHPDWRNDPMVGEIGEVP
;
A
#
# COMPACT_ATOMS: atom_id res chain seq x y z
N MET A 1 18.06 9.55 2.70
CA MET A 1 17.54 8.70 1.61
C MET A 1 16.54 7.79 2.29
N SER A 2 15.25 7.98 2.02
CA SER A 2 14.22 7.13 2.60
C SER A 2 14.18 5.80 1.84
N VAL A 3 13.96 4.70 2.54
CA VAL A 3 13.83 3.37 1.93
C VAL A 3 12.39 3.23 1.43
N HIS A 4 12.22 2.70 0.21
CA HIS A 4 10.87 2.43 -0.29
C HIS A 4 10.33 1.17 0.40
N TRP A 5 9.11 1.21 0.92
CA TRP A 5 8.51 0.10 1.69
C TRP A 5 8.59 -1.26 0.98
N SER A 6 8.48 -1.28 -0.36
CA SER A 6 8.53 -2.51 -1.17
C SER A 6 9.92 -3.16 -1.25
N GLU A 7 10.96 -2.47 -0.75
CA GLU A 7 12.33 -2.99 -0.65
C GLU A 7 12.59 -3.67 0.71
N ILE A 8 11.66 -3.55 1.66
CA ILE A 8 11.75 -4.16 2.98
C ILE A 8 11.03 -5.51 2.94
N ASP A 9 11.74 -6.58 3.32
CA ASP A 9 11.13 -7.90 3.43
C ASP A 9 10.01 -7.88 4.49
N PRO A 10 8.83 -8.49 4.23
CA PRO A 10 7.70 -8.46 5.18
C PRO A 10 8.03 -9.00 6.57
N ALA A 11 8.99 -9.92 6.68
CA ALA A 11 9.46 -10.45 7.97
C ALA A 11 10.18 -9.39 8.82
N ASP A 12 10.92 -8.50 8.17
CA ASP A 12 11.69 -7.42 8.80
C ASP A 12 10.82 -6.18 9.06
N ALA A 13 9.68 -6.07 8.36
CA ALA A 13 8.74 -4.97 8.55
C ALA A 13 7.87 -5.10 9.81
N THR A 14 7.84 -6.26 10.49
CA THR A 14 6.85 -6.61 11.55
C THR A 14 6.70 -5.62 12.71
N ASN A 15 7.70 -4.76 12.96
CA ASN A 15 7.68 -3.74 14.02
C ASN A 15 7.65 -2.30 13.48
N ILE A 16 7.40 -2.13 12.18
CA ILE A 16 7.33 -0.84 11.51
C ILE A 16 5.85 -0.46 11.37
N THR A 17 5.50 0.78 11.64
CA THR A 17 4.16 1.31 11.37
C THR A 17 4.31 2.56 10.54
N LEU A 18 3.54 2.65 9.46
CA LEU A 18 3.55 3.83 8.60
C LEU A 18 2.47 4.83 9.04
N PRO A 19 2.69 6.14 8.83
CA PRO A 19 3.87 6.75 8.20
C PRO A 19 5.11 6.74 9.12
N HIS A 20 6.29 6.50 8.54
CA HIS A 20 7.58 6.45 9.25
C HIS A 20 8.57 7.44 8.58
N PRO A 21 9.39 8.19 9.35
CA PRO A 21 10.25 9.25 8.79
C PRO A 21 11.26 8.74 7.75
N ASP A 22 11.77 7.53 7.94
CA ASP A 22 12.81 6.95 7.08
C ASP A 22 12.26 6.00 5.99
N ILE A 23 10.94 5.78 5.95
CA ILE A 23 10.32 4.78 5.06
C ILE A 23 9.16 5.43 4.31
N GLU A 24 9.27 5.44 2.99
CA GLU A 24 8.21 5.89 2.12
C GLU A 24 7.20 4.75 1.93
N GLY A 25 5.96 4.95 2.38
CA GLY A 25 4.84 4.03 2.22
C GLY A 25 4.01 4.30 0.96
N PRO A 26 3.17 3.34 0.52
CA PRO A 26 2.24 3.61 -0.58
C PRO A 26 1.07 4.46 -0.07
N ILE A 27 0.44 5.20 -0.98
CA ILE A 27 -0.86 5.79 -0.73
C ILE A 27 -1.96 4.92 -1.34
N ASP A 28 -3.15 5.01 -0.75
CA ASP A 28 -4.36 4.37 -1.21
C ASP A 28 -5.05 5.17 -2.33
N GLN A 29 -6.16 4.65 -2.85
CA GLN A 29 -6.94 5.29 -3.92
C GLN A 29 -7.57 6.64 -3.54
N ASN A 30 -7.60 6.99 -2.25
CA ASN A 30 -8.07 8.28 -1.74
C ASN A 30 -6.91 9.25 -1.47
N GLY A 31 -5.67 8.82 -1.70
CA GLY A 31 -4.46 9.58 -1.39
C GLY A 31 -3.97 9.45 0.06
N GLU A 32 -4.58 8.56 0.86
CA GLU A 32 -4.21 8.35 2.27
C GLU A 32 -3.09 7.31 2.41
N PRO A 33 -2.13 7.49 3.33
CA PRO A 33 -1.04 6.53 3.51
C PRO A 33 -1.57 5.20 4.09
N CYS A 34 -1.13 4.07 3.52
CA CYS A 34 -1.46 2.77 4.08
C CYS A 34 -0.62 2.49 5.35
N PRO A 35 -1.25 2.18 6.51
CA PRO A 35 -0.51 1.92 7.75
C PRO A 35 0.33 0.64 7.70
N TRP A 36 -0.05 -0.30 6.83
CA TRP A 36 0.56 -1.62 6.74
C TRP A 36 0.53 -2.22 5.32
N PRO A 37 1.44 -1.80 4.43
CA PRO A 37 1.43 -2.17 3.02
C PRO A 37 1.96 -3.59 2.71
N TRP A 38 2.45 -4.32 3.72
CA TRP A 38 3.06 -5.65 3.53
C TRP A 38 2.08 -6.82 3.68
N GLU A 39 0.85 -6.61 4.17
CA GLU A 39 -0.14 -7.69 4.34
C GLU A 39 -0.47 -8.45 3.05
N PRO A 40 -0.60 -7.81 1.86
CA PRO A 40 -0.77 -8.53 0.61
C PRO A 40 0.36 -9.51 0.26
N GLN A 41 1.60 -9.18 0.66
CA GLN A 41 2.78 -10.04 0.44
C GLN A 41 2.85 -11.18 1.45
N GLN A 42 2.21 -11.06 2.62
CA GLN A 42 2.04 -12.16 3.55
C GLN A 42 1.06 -13.23 3.03
N LEU A 43 0.28 -12.91 1.98
CA LEU A 43 -0.63 -13.84 1.29
C LEU A 43 0.01 -14.53 0.08
N VAL A 44 1.35 -14.51 -0.07
CA VAL A 44 2.04 -15.26 -1.14
C VAL A 44 1.70 -16.75 -1.02
N GLY A 45 1.17 -17.32 -2.11
CA GLY A 45 0.73 -18.72 -2.18
C GLY A 45 -0.73 -18.95 -1.80
N ALA A 46 -1.45 -17.93 -1.32
CA ALA A 46 -2.91 -17.98 -1.22
C ALA A 46 -3.54 -18.03 -2.64
N PRO A 47 -4.78 -18.54 -2.78
CA PRO A 47 -5.50 -18.45 -4.04
C PRO A 47 -5.59 -17.01 -4.52
N PHE A 48 -5.37 -16.78 -5.82
CA PHE A 48 -5.52 -15.45 -6.41
C PHE A 48 -6.92 -14.90 -6.15
N GLY A 49 -6.99 -13.68 -5.62
CA GLY A 49 -8.23 -13.02 -5.27
C GLY A 49 -8.04 -11.54 -5.00
N GLN A 50 -9.08 -10.76 -5.26
CA GLN A 50 -9.17 -9.35 -4.89
C GLN A 50 -9.84 -9.24 -3.52
N TYR A 51 -9.32 -8.39 -2.65
CA TYR A 51 -9.90 -8.11 -1.33
C TYR A 51 -9.63 -6.67 -0.92
N HIS A 52 -10.39 -6.18 0.06
CA HIS A 52 -10.12 -4.87 0.65
C HIS A 52 -9.04 -5.01 1.73
N CYS A 53 -7.96 -4.25 1.58
CA CYS A 53 -6.92 -4.13 2.59
C CYS A 53 -7.57 -3.69 3.92
N PRO A 54 -7.38 -4.42 5.03
CA PRO A 54 -8.04 -4.10 6.30
C PRO A 54 -7.51 -2.81 6.96
N TYR A 55 -6.41 -2.25 6.44
CA TYR A 55 -5.73 -1.09 7.02
C TYR A 55 -6.12 0.23 6.34
N CYS A 56 -6.12 0.29 5.01
CA CYS A 56 -6.50 1.50 4.27
C CYS A 56 -7.82 1.35 3.49
N GLY A 57 -8.36 0.14 3.35
CA GLY A 57 -9.58 -0.11 2.60
C GLY A 57 -9.38 -0.16 1.07
N SER A 58 -8.16 -0.01 0.56
CA SER A 58 -7.90 -0.15 -0.87
C SER A 58 -8.14 -1.57 -1.38
N MET A 59 -8.56 -1.67 -2.64
CA MET A 59 -8.62 -2.95 -3.34
C MET A 59 -7.20 -3.44 -3.66
N VAL A 60 -6.87 -4.65 -3.18
CA VAL A 60 -5.56 -5.29 -3.33
C VAL A 60 -5.71 -6.70 -3.88
N LEU A 61 -4.60 -7.25 -4.39
CA LEU A 61 -4.52 -8.61 -4.91
C LEU A 61 -3.66 -9.47 -3.98
N ALA A 62 -4.18 -10.65 -3.59
CA ALA A 62 -3.44 -11.59 -2.75
C ALA A 62 -2.12 -12.01 -3.42
N GLY A 63 -1.02 -11.93 -2.65
CA GLY A 63 0.31 -12.34 -3.10
C GLY A 63 1.02 -11.32 -3.99
N LEU A 64 0.44 -10.14 -4.23
CA LEU A 64 1.09 -9.03 -4.93
C LEU A 64 1.36 -7.88 -3.96
N PRO A 65 2.38 -7.03 -4.21
CA PRO A 65 2.58 -5.81 -3.45
C PRO A 65 1.33 -4.92 -3.42
N HIS A 66 1.11 -4.25 -2.28
CA HIS A 66 0.11 -3.18 -2.21
C HIS A 66 0.35 -2.15 -3.32
N PRO A 67 -0.67 -1.80 -4.12
CA PRO A 67 -0.51 -0.76 -5.15
C PRO A 67 -0.17 0.57 -4.50
N ASP A 68 0.81 1.29 -5.05
CA ASP A 68 1.04 2.69 -4.71
C ASP A 68 0.31 3.57 -5.72
N TRP A 69 -0.74 4.25 -5.26
CA TRP A 69 -1.57 5.08 -6.12
C TRP A 69 -1.01 6.49 -6.33
N ARG A 70 0.19 6.80 -5.81
CA ARG A 70 0.82 8.13 -5.94
C ARG A 70 1.03 8.59 -7.39
N ASN A 71 1.15 7.66 -8.33
CA ASN A 71 1.31 7.95 -9.75
C ASN A 71 0.06 7.61 -10.58
N ASP A 72 -1.06 7.25 -9.94
CA ASP A 72 -2.29 7.00 -10.65
C ASP A 72 -2.93 8.34 -11.07
N PRO A 73 -3.23 8.55 -12.37
CA PRO A 73 -3.80 9.79 -12.85
C PRO A 73 -5.17 10.10 -12.23
N MET A 74 -5.89 9.11 -11.71
CA MET A 74 -7.20 9.29 -11.06
C MET A 74 -7.09 9.73 -9.60
N VAL A 75 -5.94 9.58 -8.94
CA VAL A 75 -5.71 10.06 -7.56
C VAL A 75 -5.32 11.55 -7.54
N GLY A 76 -5.08 12.16 -8.71
CA GLY A 76 -4.72 13.57 -8.88
C GLY A 76 -5.79 14.50 -9.48
N GLU A 77 -6.99 14.02 -9.84
CA GLU A 77 -8.05 14.84 -10.49
C GLU A 77 -9.39 14.87 -9.72
N ILE A 78 -9.38 14.94 -8.37
CA ILE A 78 -10.53 15.50 -7.65
C ILE A 78 -10.38 17.01 -7.50
N GLY A 79 -10.27 17.67 -8.65
CA GLY A 79 -10.17 19.12 -8.77
C GLY A 79 -10.99 19.62 -9.94
N GLU A 80 -12.31 19.35 -9.93
CA GLU A 80 -13.41 20.22 -10.39
C GLU A 80 -14.70 19.38 -10.54
N VAL A 81 -15.60 19.54 -9.58
CA VAL A 81 -17.01 19.14 -9.71
C VAL A 81 -17.70 20.21 -10.57
N PRO A 82 -18.35 19.87 -11.71
CA PRO A 82 -19.28 20.80 -12.35
C PRO A 82 -20.54 21.01 -11.50
#